data_AF-A0A844GE36-F1
#
_entry.id   AF-A0A844GE36-F1
#
_cell.length_a   1.000
_cell.length_b   1.000
_cell.length_c   1.000
_cell.angle_alpha   90.00
_cell.angle_beta   90.00
_cell.angle_gamma   90.00
#
_symmetry.space_group_name_H-M   'P 1'
#
loop_
_entity.id
_entity.type
_entity.pdbx_description
1 polymer ?
#
loop_
_entity_poly.entity_id
_entity_poly.type
_entity_poly.pdbx_seq_one_letter_code
_entity_poly.pdbx_strand_id
1 'polypeptide(L)'
;MSAVIAVAFAGRDVLSAEQEFNSLAQRLSDQLEQKLLASDSVLDSYATLSQLDGQHNSLQERQFVRQVVRRYPHIAYLQRIEHVTQADLPQFRQRFTLQAFARSGRELTSALPNKTDYFPLVFLEPASPQLSWLASTLPATR
;
A
#
# COMPACT_ATOMS: atom_id res chain seq x y z
N MET A 1 34.75 8.51 50.40
CA MET A 1 34.00 9.50 49.60
C MET A 1 33.93 9.16 48.10
N SER A 2 34.86 8.41 47.51
CA SER A 2 34.84 8.12 46.06
C SER A 2 33.69 7.25 45.55
N ALA A 3 33.12 6.35 46.36
CA ALA A 3 32.01 5.48 45.93
C ALA A 3 30.69 6.25 45.69
N VAL A 4 30.41 7.29 46.47
CA VAL A 4 29.18 8.10 46.33
C VAL A 4 29.22 8.94 45.05
N ILE A 5 30.41 9.41 44.67
CA ILE A 5 30.63 10.19 43.46
C ILE A 5 30.43 9.31 42.21
N ALA A 6 30.96 8.08 42.21
CA ALA A 6 30.78 7.14 41.10
C ALA A 6 29.31 6.72 40.87
N VAL A 7 28.54 6.53 41.96
CA VAL A 7 27.10 6.23 41.87
C VAL A 7 26.30 7.45 41.37
N ALA A 8 26.69 8.67 41.77
CA ALA A 8 26.04 9.89 41.29
C ALA A 8 26.31 10.13 39.79
N PHE A 9 27.52 9.85 39.29
CA PHE A 9 27.82 9.91 37.86
C PHE A 9 27.10 8.80 37.07
N ALA A 10 27.15 7.55 37.53
CA ALA A 10 26.42 6.45 36.89
C ALA A 10 24.89 6.70 36.88
N GLY A 11 24.33 7.25 37.95
CA GLY A 11 22.91 7.63 38.02
C GLY A 11 22.57 8.79 37.08
N ARG A 12 23.45 9.77 36.92
CA ARG A 12 23.27 10.88 35.97
C ARG A 12 23.38 10.42 34.52
N ASP A 13 24.29 9.51 34.23
CA ASP A 13 24.48 8.93 32.91
C ASP A 13 23.28 8.04 32.52
N VAL A 14 22.74 7.26 33.46
CA VAL A 14 21.51 6.48 33.26
C VAL A 14 20.30 7.39 33.03
N LEU A 15 20.11 8.44 33.84
CA LEU A 15 19.02 9.40 33.64
C LEU A 15 19.13 10.13 32.31
N SER A 16 20.36 10.51 31.89
CA SER A 16 20.60 11.11 30.58
C SER A 16 20.27 10.13 29.45
N ALA A 17 20.68 8.86 29.57
CA ALA A 17 20.37 7.82 28.60
C ALA A 17 18.85 7.55 28.50
N GLU A 18 18.13 7.54 29.62
CA GLU A 18 16.67 7.41 29.63
C GLU A 18 15.97 8.59 28.95
N GLN A 19 16.43 9.82 29.21
CA GLN A 19 15.91 11.02 28.57
C GLN A 19 16.17 11.02 27.06
N GLU A 20 17.38 10.65 26.65
CA GLU A 20 17.74 10.51 25.24
C GLU A 20 16.89 9.44 24.56
N PHE A 21 16.74 8.27 25.17
CA PHE A 21 15.90 7.18 24.67
C PHE A 21 14.44 7.62 24.51
N ASN A 22 13.86 8.25 25.53
CA ASN A 22 12.48 8.74 25.48
C ASN A 22 12.31 9.79 24.38
N SER A 23 13.28 10.70 24.22
CA SER A 23 13.25 11.70 23.15
C SER A 23 13.29 11.06 21.76
N LEU A 24 14.09 10.00 21.59
CA LEU A 24 14.23 9.27 20.34
C LEU A 24 12.96 8.47 20.02
N ALA A 25 12.39 7.80 21.04
CA ALA A 25 11.14 7.08 20.92
C ALA A 25 9.99 8.01 20.50
N GLN A 26 9.89 9.18 21.13
CA GLN A 26 8.86 10.16 20.77
C GLN A 26 9.04 10.65 19.33
N ARG A 27 10.25 11.05 18.93
CA ARG A 27 10.51 11.50 17.55
C ARG A 27 10.19 10.42 16.52
N LEU A 28 10.49 9.16 16.82
CA LEU A 28 10.17 8.05 15.95
C LEU A 28 8.66 7.85 15.84
N SER A 29 7.94 7.95 16.96
CA SER A 29 6.48 7.88 16.99
C SER A 29 5.87 8.96 16.11
N ASP A 30 6.29 10.22 16.30
CA ASP A 30 5.79 11.36 15.53
C ASP A 30 6.08 11.18 14.02
N GLN A 31 7.27 10.67 13.67
CA GLN A 31 7.63 10.39 12.27
C GLN A 31 6.77 9.28 11.66
N LEU A 32 6.43 8.24 12.41
CA LEU A 32 5.56 7.17 11.94
C LEU A 32 4.13 7.67 11.75
N GLU A 33 3.62 8.43 12.73
CA GLU A 33 2.29 9.04 12.65
C GLU A 33 2.15 9.94 11.42
N GLN A 34 3.13 10.82 11.19
CA GLN A 34 3.14 11.69 10.00
C GLN A 34 3.14 10.90 8.69
N LYS A 35 3.87 9.79 8.61
CA LYS A 35 3.88 8.92 7.43
C LYS A 35 2.54 8.22 7.24
N LEU A 36 1.91 7.77 8.31
CA LEU A 36 0.58 7.14 8.25
C LEU A 36 -0.49 8.14 7.81
N LEU A 37 -0.50 9.34 8.37
CA LEU A 37 -1.43 10.41 7.96
C LEU A 37 -1.24 10.80 6.50
N ALA A 38 0.01 10.88 6.03
CA ALA A 38 0.30 11.13 4.62
C ALA A 38 -0.19 9.98 3.72
N SER A 39 -0.04 8.73 4.17
CA SER A 39 -0.52 7.55 3.44
C SER A 39 -2.05 7.55 3.33
N ASP A 40 -2.75 7.90 4.40
CA ASP A 40 -4.22 7.97 4.42
C ASP A 40 -4.75 9.06 3.47
N SER A 41 -4.15 10.26 3.53
CA SER A 41 -4.48 11.36 2.61
C SER A 41 -4.23 11.00 1.14
N VAL A 42 -3.16 10.25 0.86
CA VAL A 42 -2.87 9.73 -0.49
C VAL A 42 -3.95 8.74 -0.94
N LEU A 43 -4.36 7.82 -0.07
CA LEU A 43 -5.38 6.81 -0.39
C LEU A 43 -6.74 7.47 -0.65
N ASP A 44 -7.11 8.47 0.14
CA ASP A 44 -8.35 9.22 -0.04
C ASP A 44 -8.36 10.03 -1.36
N SER A 45 -7.24 10.70 -1.66
CA SER A 45 -7.06 11.42 -2.92
C SER A 45 -7.13 10.46 -4.12
N TYR A 46 -6.52 9.28 -4.00
CA TYR A 46 -6.54 8.25 -5.03
C TYR A 46 -7.94 7.66 -5.23
N ALA A 47 -8.67 7.38 -4.16
CA ALA A 47 -10.05 6.92 -4.23
C ALA A 47 -10.93 7.95 -4.95
N THR A 48 -10.80 9.23 -4.61
CA THR A 48 -11.52 10.33 -5.27
C THR A 48 -11.20 10.43 -6.76
N LEU A 49 -9.91 10.40 -7.13
CA LEU A 49 -9.48 10.41 -8.53
C LEU A 49 -10.08 9.22 -9.31
N SER A 50 -10.04 8.03 -8.73
CA SER A 50 -10.51 6.80 -9.37
C SER A 50 -12.02 6.76 -9.61
N GLN A 51 -12.80 7.52 -8.82
CA GLN A 51 -14.25 7.63 -9.00
C GLN A 51 -14.63 8.65 -10.09
N LEU A 52 -13.83 9.71 -10.25
CA LEU A 52 -14.07 10.76 -11.24
C LEU A 52 -13.71 10.30 -12.66
N ASP A 53 -12.62 9.54 -12.80
CA ASP A 53 -12.17 8.98 -14.08
C ASP A 53 -12.94 7.70 -14.44
N GLY A 54 -14.28 7.76 -14.49
CA GLY A 54 -15.15 6.62 -14.87
C GLY A 54 -14.78 5.93 -16.21
N GLN A 55 -13.90 6.55 -17.00
CA GLN A 55 -13.10 5.86 -18.00
C GLN A 55 -11.72 5.53 -17.43
N HIS A 56 -11.41 4.24 -17.26
CA HIS A 56 -10.11 3.67 -16.83
C HIS A 56 -8.94 4.15 -17.70
N ASN A 57 -8.60 5.43 -17.63
CA ASN A 57 -7.52 6.04 -18.38
C ASN A 57 -6.22 5.75 -17.64
N SER A 58 -5.79 4.50 -17.77
CA SER A 58 -4.67 3.92 -17.02
C SER A 58 -3.38 4.76 -17.10
N LEU A 59 -3.22 5.62 -18.12
CA LEU A 59 -2.06 6.51 -18.23
C LEU A 59 -2.06 7.62 -17.19
N GLN A 60 -3.18 8.30 -16.97
CA GLN A 60 -3.27 9.39 -15.97
C GLN A 60 -3.17 8.81 -14.55
N GLU A 61 -3.88 7.70 -14.30
CA GLU A 61 -3.82 6.95 -13.03
C GLU A 61 -2.37 6.50 -12.72
N ARG A 62 -1.66 5.92 -13.70
CA ARG A 62 -0.23 5.54 -13.55
C ARG A 62 0.68 6.73 -13.30
N GLN A 63 0.48 7.83 -14.01
CA GLN A 63 1.31 9.03 -13.82
C GLN A 63 1.14 9.60 -12.41
N PHE A 64 -0.11 9.69 -11.93
CA PHE A 64 -0.41 10.10 -10.57
C PHE A 64 0.29 9.18 -9.54
N VAL A 65 0.10 7.87 -9.66
CA VAL A 65 0.68 6.90 -8.72
C VAL A 65 2.22 6.96 -8.72
N ARG A 66 2.85 7.11 -9.89
CA ARG A 66 4.31 7.30 -9.98
C ARG A 66 4.78 8.57 -9.28
N GLN A 67 4.04 9.66 -9.39
CA GLN A 67 4.36 10.91 -8.69
C GLN A 67 4.23 10.75 -7.18
N VAL A 68 3.16 10.09 -6.72
CA VAL A 68 2.92 9.79 -5.31
C VAL A 68 4.02 8.92 -4.73
N VAL A 69 4.35 7.79 -5.35
CA VAL A 69 5.41 6.88 -4.85
C VAL A 69 6.78 7.56 -4.83
N ARG A 70 7.07 8.44 -5.82
CA ARG A 70 8.28 9.27 -5.80
C ARG A 70 8.30 10.27 -4.65
N ARG A 71 7.15 10.88 -4.33
CA ARG A 71 7.01 11.88 -3.26
C ARG A 71 6.97 11.26 -1.86
N TYR A 72 6.42 10.05 -1.74
CA TYR A 72 6.23 9.33 -0.49
C TYR A 72 6.90 7.95 -0.56
N PRO A 73 8.22 7.86 -0.34
CA PRO A 73 8.99 6.62 -0.53
C PRO A 73 8.59 5.47 0.41
N HIS A 74 7.83 5.75 1.46
CA HIS A 74 7.29 4.74 2.37
C HIS A 74 6.06 4.01 1.78
N ILE A 75 5.47 4.55 0.70
CA ILE A 75 4.39 3.91 -0.06
C ILE A 75 5.04 3.07 -1.16
N ALA A 76 4.98 1.75 -1.03
CA ALA A 76 5.62 0.85 -1.98
C ALA A 76 4.86 0.76 -3.33
N TYR A 77 3.53 0.72 -3.26
CA TYR A 77 2.64 0.64 -4.42
C TYR A 77 1.23 1.09 -4.04
N LEU A 78 0.42 1.41 -5.06
CA LEU A 78 -1.02 1.61 -4.95
C LEU A 78 -1.74 0.55 -5.78
N GLN A 79 -2.84 0.06 -5.23
CA GLN A 79 -3.68 -0.99 -5.80
C GLN A 79 -5.13 -0.55 -5.75
N ARG A 80 -5.90 -0.91 -6.79
CA ARG A 80 -7.34 -0.71 -6.82
C ARG A 80 -8.05 -2.04 -6.96
N ILE A 81 -8.99 -2.25 -6.06
CA ILE A 81 -9.86 -3.42 -6.02
C ILE A 81 -11.27 -2.92 -6.28
N GLU A 82 -11.95 -3.51 -7.26
CA GLU A 82 -13.35 -3.22 -7.52
C GLU A 82 -14.21 -4.32 -6.88
N HIS A 83 -15.37 -3.95 -6.35
CA HIS A 83 -16.39 -4.92 -5.93
C HIS A 83 -17.28 -5.22 -7.13
N VAL A 84 -17.39 -6.49 -7.49
CA VAL A 84 -18.15 -6.96 -8.65
C VAL A 84 -19.09 -8.05 -8.18
N THR A 85 -20.39 -7.81 -8.30
CA THR A 85 -21.38 -8.84 -7.99
C THR A 85 -21.41 -9.90 -9.09
N GLN A 86 -21.95 -11.07 -8.79
CA GLN A 86 -22.17 -12.11 -9.79
C GLN A 86 -23.02 -11.63 -10.99
N ALA A 87 -23.96 -10.71 -10.75
CA ALA A 87 -24.81 -10.14 -11.79
C ALA A 87 -24.03 -9.21 -12.74
N ASP A 88 -23.05 -8.48 -12.21
CA ASP A 88 -22.23 -7.52 -12.99
C ASP A 88 -21.03 -8.18 -13.69
N LEU A 89 -20.71 -9.43 -13.31
CA LEU A 89 -19.57 -10.17 -13.83
C LEU A 89 -19.52 -10.26 -15.37
N PRO A 90 -20.63 -10.47 -16.10
CA PRO A 90 -20.60 -10.48 -17.56
C PRO A 90 -20.18 -9.13 -18.17
N GLN A 91 -20.68 -8.03 -17.61
CA GLN A 91 -20.30 -6.68 -18.06
C GLN A 91 -18.84 -6.38 -17.71
N PHE A 92 -18.40 -6.78 -16.53
CA PHE A 92 -17.01 -6.64 -16.11
C PHE A 92 -16.04 -7.38 -17.05
N ARG A 93 -16.40 -8.60 -17.48
CA ARG A 93 -15.61 -9.41 -18.43
C ARG A 93 -15.48 -8.81 -19.83
N GLN A 94 -16.35 -7.87 -20.21
CA GLN A 94 -16.21 -7.14 -21.48
C GLN A 94 -15.04 -6.13 -21.43
N ARG A 95 -14.67 -5.68 -20.23
CA ARG A 95 -13.66 -4.64 -20.01
C ARG A 95 -12.33 -5.23 -19.54
N PHE A 96 -12.37 -6.36 -18.83
CA PHE A 96 -11.21 -6.97 -18.20
C PHE A 96 -11.14 -8.48 -18.46
N THR A 97 -9.93 -8.98 -18.69
CA THR A 97 -9.66 -10.42 -18.62
C THR A 97 -9.49 -10.83 -17.16
N LEU A 98 -10.33 -11.75 -16.70
CA LEU A 98 -10.28 -12.22 -15.32
C LEU A 98 -9.41 -13.47 -15.18
N GLN A 99 -8.50 -13.44 -14.22
CA GLN A 99 -7.76 -14.61 -13.75
C GLN A 99 -7.95 -14.77 -12.25
N ALA A 100 -8.20 -16.00 -11.81
CA ALA A 100 -8.33 -16.32 -10.39
C ALA A 100 -6.98 -16.76 -9.83
N PHE A 101 -6.67 -16.32 -8.62
CA PHE A 101 -5.45 -16.69 -7.92
C PHE A 101 -5.79 -17.34 -6.58
N ALA A 102 -5.06 -18.39 -6.22
CA ALA A 102 -5.05 -18.90 -4.87
C ALA A 102 -4.35 -17.89 -3.94
N ARG A 103 -4.61 -17.98 -2.62
CA ARG A 103 -3.92 -17.15 -1.61
C ARG A 103 -2.39 -17.31 -1.65
N SER A 104 -1.90 -18.42 -2.18
CA SER A 104 -0.47 -18.68 -2.43
C SER A 104 0.11 -17.95 -3.64
N GLY A 105 -0.69 -17.16 -4.36
CA GLY A 105 -0.28 -16.47 -5.59
C GLY A 105 -0.24 -17.37 -6.83
N ARG A 106 -0.61 -18.65 -6.71
CA ARG A 106 -0.68 -19.56 -7.85
C ARG A 106 -1.94 -19.29 -8.66
N GLU A 107 -1.77 -19.10 -9.97
CA GLU A 107 -2.88 -19.00 -10.91
C GLU A 107 -3.73 -20.27 -10.83
N LEU A 108 -5.03 -20.09 -10.68
CA LEU A 108 -6.01 -21.16 -10.76
C LEU A 108 -6.32 -21.36 -12.24
N THR A 109 -5.86 -22.46 -12.82
CA THR A 109 -6.20 -22.88 -14.18
C THR A 109 -7.66 -23.33 -14.32
N SER A 110 -8.42 -23.39 -13.21
CA SER A 110 -9.85 -23.69 -13.20
C SER A 110 -10.70 -22.45 -13.43
N ALA A 111 -11.93 -22.66 -13.91
CA ALA A 111 -12.94 -21.60 -13.99
C ALA A 111 -13.07 -20.83 -12.66
N LEU A 112 -13.39 -19.53 -12.77
CA LEU A 112 -13.64 -18.66 -11.61
C LEU A 112 -14.62 -19.35 -10.65
N PRO A 113 -14.29 -19.51 -9.36
CA PRO A 113 -15.20 -20.15 -8.41
C PRO A 113 -16.53 -19.40 -8.36
N ASN A 114 -17.65 -20.13 -8.30
CA ASN A 114 -18.98 -19.54 -8.23
C ASN A 114 -19.15 -18.84 -6.87
N LYS A 115 -19.15 -17.51 -6.86
CA LYS A 115 -19.28 -16.67 -5.67
C LYS A 115 -20.28 -15.55 -5.95
N THR A 116 -20.97 -15.11 -4.91
CA THR A 116 -21.90 -13.97 -4.97
C THR A 116 -21.18 -12.67 -5.29
N ASP A 117 -19.96 -12.52 -4.74
CA ASP A 117 -19.14 -11.32 -4.85
C ASP A 117 -17.70 -11.66 -5.25
N TYR A 118 -17.16 -10.80 -6.09
CA TYR A 118 -15.77 -10.84 -6.55
C TYR A 118 -15.09 -9.51 -6.23
N PHE A 119 -13.78 -9.60 -5.94
CA PHE A 119 -12.92 -8.46 -5.62
C PHE A 119 -11.69 -8.45 -6.53
N PRO A 120 -11.85 -8.26 -7.85
CA PRO A 120 -10.72 -8.21 -8.76
C PRO A 120 -9.79 -7.02 -8.47
N LEU A 121 -8.49 -7.30 -8.55
CA LEU A 121 -7.46 -6.26 -8.65
C LEU A 121 -7.47 -5.70 -10.07
N VAL A 122 -7.83 -4.43 -10.25
CA VAL A 122 -7.97 -3.78 -11.56
C VAL A 122 -6.83 -2.83 -11.89
N PHE A 123 -6.03 -2.46 -10.88
CA PHE A 123 -4.89 -1.59 -11.03
C PHE A 123 -3.83 -1.92 -9.99
N LEU A 124 -2.56 -1.86 -10.38
CA LEU A 124 -1.39 -1.96 -9.52
C LEU A 124 -0.26 -1.14 -10.14
N GLU A 125 0.31 -0.20 -9.39
CA GLU A 125 1.50 0.56 -9.81
C GLU A 125 2.36 0.94 -8.59
N PRO A 126 3.70 0.91 -8.69
CA PRO A 126 4.48 0.36 -9.81
C PRO A 126 4.26 -1.16 -9.93
N ALA A 127 4.33 -1.66 -11.16
CA ALA A 127 4.41 -3.10 -11.41
C ALA A 127 5.72 -3.64 -10.80
N SER A 128 5.68 -4.08 -9.55
CA SER A 128 6.84 -4.65 -8.87
C SER A 128 7.19 -6.01 -9.50
N PRO A 129 8.48 -6.34 -9.73
CA PRO A 129 8.91 -7.68 -10.14
C PRO A 129 8.46 -8.79 -9.16
N GLN A 130 8.32 -8.47 -7.87
CA GLN A 130 7.80 -9.40 -6.85
C GLN A 130 6.28 -9.61 -6.94
N LEU A 131 5.59 -8.68 -7.61
CA LEU A 131 4.16 -8.74 -7.95
C LEU A 131 3.97 -8.88 -9.47
N SER A 132 5.01 -9.28 -10.22
CA SER A 132 4.98 -9.36 -11.69
C SER A 132 3.93 -10.36 -12.19
N TRP A 133 3.66 -11.38 -11.38
CA TRP A 133 2.58 -12.35 -11.58
C TRP A 133 1.17 -11.74 -11.43
N LEU A 134 1.00 -10.61 -10.74
CA LEU A 134 -0.26 -9.83 -10.72
C LEU A 134 -0.34 -8.85 -11.89
N ALA A 135 0.80 -8.32 -12.34
CA ALA A 135 0.87 -7.33 -13.41
C ALA A 135 0.65 -7.93 -14.82
N SER A 136 0.90 -9.23 -15.02
CA SER A 136 0.72 -9.93 -16.30
C SER A 136 -0.74 -10.12 -16.75
N THR A 137 -1.70 -9.78 -15.88
CA THR A 137 -3.15 -9.95 -16.12
C THR A 137 -3.87 -8.65 -16.45
N LEU A 138 -3.18 -7.51 -16.27
CA LEU A 138 -3.68 -6.21 -16.67
C LEU A 138 -3.50 -6.05 -18.18
N PRO A 139 -4.46 -5.45 -18.91
CA PRO A 139 -4.32 -5.24 -20.34
C PRO A 139 -3.04 -4.44 -20.62
N ALA A 140 -2.21 -4.98 -21.51
CA ALA A 140 -1.02 -4.30 -21.99
C ALA A 140 -1.46 -3.03 -22.73
N THR A 141 -1.27 -1.88 -22.08
CA THR A 141 -1.39 -0.60 -22.76
C THR A 141 -0.17 -0.40 -23.66
N ARG A 142 -0.40 -0.53 -24.97
CA ARG A 142 0.46 0.05 -25.99
C ARG A 142 0.37 1.57 -25.96
#